data_AF-A0A229SLH4-F1
#
_entry.id   AF-A0A229SLH4-F1
#
_cell.length_a   1.000
_cell.length_b   1.000
_cell.length_c   1.000
_cell.angle_alpha   90.00
_cell.angle_beta   90.00
_cell.angle_gamma   90.00
#
_symmetry.space_group_name_H-M   'P 1'
#
loop_
_entity.id
_entity.type
_entity.pdbx_description
1 polymer ?
#
loop_
_entity_poly.entity_id
_entity_poly.type
_entity_poly.pdbx_seq_one_letter_code
_entity_poly.pdbx_strand_id
1 'polypeptide(L)' 'MSAAERQRTCAACGGEFGAGERTDIEALLDGVVRYVAVHAGHSTFPPRPSDAGMRKNAA' A
#
# COMPACT_ATOMS: atom_id res chain seq x y z
N MET A 1 14.47 -9.47 6.95
CA MET A 1 13.04 -9.81 6.97
C MET A 1 12.23 -8.60 6.50
N SER A 2 11.79 -8.58 5.24
CA SER A 2 11.00 -7.49 4.65
C SER A 2 9.56 -7.50 5.17
N ALA A 3 8.80 -6.44 4.88
CA ALA A 3 7.37 -6.41 5.21
C ALA A 3 6.59 -7.39 4.32
N ALA A 4 6.95 -7.52 3.04
CA ALA A 4 6.42 -8.52 2.11
C ALA A 4 6.60 -9.97 2.58
N GLU A 5 7.75 -10.30 3.17
CA GLU A 5 8.03 -11.64 3.70
C GLU A 5 7.12 -12.00 4.88
N ARG A 6 6.65 -11.00 5.63
CA ARG A 6 5.79 -11.17 6.81
C ARG A 6 4.32 -11.10 6.45
N GLN A 7 3.95 -10.12 5.63
CA GLN A 7 2.62 -9.86 5.15
C GLN A 7 2.59 -10.25 3.68
N ARG A 8 2.02 -11.41 3.35
CA ARG A 8 2.02 -11.99 2.00
C ARG A 8 1.15 -11.24 0.98
N THR A 9 0.28 -10.34 1.46
CA THR A 9 -0.72 -9.65 0.65
C THR A 9 -0.78 -8.15 0.95
N CYS A 10 -0.98 -7.34 -0.08
CA CYS A 10 -1.18 -5.90 0.02
C CYS A 10 -2.42 -5.57 0.85
N ALA A 11 -2.28 -4.72 1.86
CA ALA A 11 -3.41 -4.30 2.69
C ALA A 11 -4.45 -3.44 1.94
N ALA A 12 -4.07 -2.81 0.83
CA ALA A 12 -4.95 -1.94 0.06
C ALA A 12 -5.76 -2.68 -1.02
N CYS A 13 -5.14 -3.59 -1.77
CA CYS A 13 -5.81 -4.29 -2.88
C CYS A 13 -6.05 -5.79 -2.64
N GLY A 14 -5.46 -6.37 -1.60
CA GLY A 14 -5.53 -7.82 -1.30
C GLY A 14 -4.66 -8.71 -2.18
N GLY A 15 -3.98 -8.17 -3.20
CA GLY A 15 -3.10 -8.93 -4.09
C GLY A 15 -1.83 -9.43 -3.38
N GLU A 16 -1.29 -10.56 -3.83
CA GLU A 16 -0.06 -11.13 -3.29
C GLU A 16 1.17 -10.26 -3.61
N PHE A 17 2.19 -10.32 -2.74
CA PHE A 17 3.51 -9.78 -3.06
C PHE A 17 4.38 -10.83 -3.72
N GLY A 18 5.18 -10.40 -4.70
CA GLY A 18 6.24 -11.20 -5.29
C GLY A 18 7.41 -11.43 -4.33
N ALA A 19 8.12 -12.53 -4.51
CA ALA A 19 9.35 -12.80 -3.78
C ALA A 19 10.40 -11.72 -4.08
N GLY A 20 10.89 -11.05 -3.04
CA GLY A 20 11.86 -9.95 -3.18
C GLY A 20 11.26 -8.63 -3.68
N GLU A 21 9.93 -8.54 -3.82
CA GLU A 21 9.25 -7.31 -4.19
C GLU A 21 9.47 -6.22 -3.12
N ARG A 22 9.70 -4.98 -3.58
CA ARG A 22 9.74 -3.81 -2.70
C ARG A 22 8.31 -3.39 -2.35
N THR A 23 8.04 -3.29 -1.06
CA THR A 23 6.75 -2.86 -0.53
C THR A 23 6.90 -1.56 0.24
N ASP A 24 5.92 -0.69 0.13
CA ASP A 24 5.79 0.47 1.01
C ASP A 24 5.13 0.04 2.32
N ILE A 25 5.29 0.83 3.38
CA ILE A 25 4.69 0.59 4.69
C ILE A 25 3.80 1.76 5.06
N GLU A 26 2.55 1.46 5.41
CA GLU A 26 1.57 2.43 5.89
C GLU A 26 1.17 2.15 7.34
N ALA A 27 0.80 3.20 8.07
CA ALA A 27 0.20 3.07 9.38
C ALA A 27 -1.32 2.94 9.24
N LEU A 28 -1.89 1.85 9.76
CA LEU A 28 -3.33 1.64 9.87
C LEU A 28 -3.78 1.93 11.31
N LEU A 29 -4.85 2.72 11.45
CA LEU A 29 -5.44 3.08 12.73
C LEU A 29 -6.78 2.36 12.89
N ASP A 30 -6.81 1.30 13.71
CA ASP A 30 -8.00 0.47 13.98
C ASP A 30 -8.37 0.47 15.48
N GLY A 31 -8.09 1.57 16.18
CA GLY A 31 -8.12 1.65 17.65
C GLY A 31 -6.77 1.30 18.29
N VAL A 32 -5.86 0.72 17.51
CA VAL A 32 -4.42 0.62 17.77
C VAL A 32 -3.65 1.05 16.52
N VAL A 33 -2.34 1.31 16.65
CA VAL A 33 -1.48 1.60 15.51
C VAL A 33 -0.87 0.30 14.99
N ARG A 34 -1.11 -0.04 13.72
CA ARG A 34 -0.48 -1.16 13.04
C ARG A 34 0.30 -0.68 11.82
N TYR A 35 1.37 -1.37 11.47
CA TYR A 35 2.11 -1.11 10.24
C TYR A 35 1.83 -2.21 9.23
N VAL A 36 1.33 -1.82 8.07
CA VAL A 36 0.93 -2.74 7.00
C VAL A 36 1.71 -2.47 5.72
N ALA A 37 2.08 -3.53 5.01
CA ALA A 37 2.68 -3.49 3.70
C ALA A 37 1.63 -3.20 2.62
N VAL A 38 2.00 -2.35 1.66
CA VAL A 38 1.24 -2.08 0.44
C VAL A 38 2.15 -2.14 -0.79
N HIS A 39 1.56 -2.37 -1.97
CA HIS A 39 2.31 -2.24 -3.23
C HIS A 39 2.69 -0.77 -3.43
N ALA A 40 3.77 -0.54 -4.18
CA ALA A 40 4.17 0.81 -4.54
C ALA A 40 3.03 1.57 -5.24
N GLY A 41 2.60 2.69 -4.66
CA GLY A 41 1.50 3.51 -5.18
C GLY A 41 0.10 3.05 -4.81
N HIS A 42 -0.05 1.99 -4.01
CA HIS A 42 -1.31 1.68 -3.34
C HIS A 42 -1.38 2.38 -1.99
N SER A 43 -2.60 2.66 -1.52
CA SER A 43 -2.83 3.21 -0.20
C SER A 43 -4.09 2.65 0.42
N THR A 44 -4.05 2.43 1.73
CA THR A 44 -5.21 2.09 2.57
C THR A 44 -6.02 3.31 2.95
N PHE A 45 -5.50 4.52 2.71
CA PHE A 45 -6.21 5.76 2.94
C PHE A 45 -7.09 6.13 1.73
N PRO A 46 -8.24 6.76 1.95
CA PRO A 46 -9.02 7.33 0.85
C PRO A 46 -8.17 8.40 0.13
N PRO A 47 -8.33 8.52 -1.20
CA PRO A 47 -7.61 9.53 -1.97
C PRO A 47 -7.91 10.92 -1.40
N ARG A 48 -6.87 11.72 -1.18
CA ARG A 48 -7.08 13.09 -0.70
C ARG A 48 -7.73 13.91 -1.82
N PRO A 49 -8.61 14.87 -1.50
CA PRO A 49 -9.25 15.73 -2.51
C PRO A 49 -8.26 16.41 -3.46
N SER A 50 -7.04 16.67 -3.01
CA SER A 50 -5.95 17.28 -3.78
C SER A 50 -5.28 16.35 -4.81
N ASP A 51 -5.46 15.02 -4.68
CA ASP A 51 -4.81 14.01 -5.53
C ASP A 51 -5.68 13.63 -6.75
N ALA A 52 -6.95 14.04 -6.78
CA ALA A 52 -7.89 13.79 -7.88
C ALA A 52 -7.50 14.47 -9.21
N GLY A 53 -6.42 15.26 -9.22
CA GLY A 53 -5.91 15.99 -10.38
C GLY A 53 -4.80 15.29 -11.17
N MET A 54 -4.13 14.26 -10.66
CA MET A 54 -3.02 13.63 -11.38
C MET A 54 -3.50 12.45 -12.25
N ARG A 55 -4.27 12.76 -13.30
CA ARG A 55 -4.58 11.81 -14.36
C ARG A 55 -3.26 11.42 -15.05
N LYS A 56 -2.83 10.18 -14.85
CA LYS A 56 -1.73 9.56 -15.60
C LYS A 56 -2.19 9.32 -17.04
N ASN A 57 -2.24 10.36 -17.87
CA ASN A 57 -2.35 10.19 -19.31
C ASN A 57 -0.96 9.75 -19.82
N ALA A 58 -0.72 8.44 -19.89
CA ALA A 58 0.35 7.91 -20.72
C ALA A 58 -0.16 7.88 -22.16
N ALA A 59 0.30 8.84 -22.96
CA ALA A 59 0.26 8.81 -24.42
C ALA A 59 1.53 8.12 -24.94
#